data_AF-A0A314ZDJ4-F1
#
_entry.id   AF-A0A314ZDJ4-F1
#
_cell.length_a   1.000
_cell.length_b   1.000
_cell.length_c   1.000
_cell.angle_alpha   90.00
_cell.angle_beta   90.00
_cell.angle_gamma   90.00
#
_symmetry.space_group_name_H-M   'P 1'
#
loop_
_entity.id
_entity.type
_entity.pdbx_description
1 polymer ?
#
loop_
_entity_poly.entity_id
_entity_poly.type
_entity_poly.pdbx_seq_one_letter_code
_entity_poly.pdbx_strand_id
1 'polypeptide(L)' 'MENLPHISALDIENVPRRAQLIAYHVRAATEGLIKQQFGDEILDELFGLYSKKLQQQPSIFESVKAINFLVVLKCKAT' A
#
# COMPACT_ATOMS: atom_id res chain seq x y z
N MET A 1 -14.14 -12.34 -4.72
CA MET A 1 -13.97 -11.44 -3.56
C MET A 1 -12.91 -12.10 -2.70
N GLU A 2 -11.64 -11.81 -2.99
CA GLU A 2 -10.51 -12.42 -2.27
C GLU A 2 -10.43 -11.82 -0.88
N ASN A 3 -10.44 -12.68 0.14
CA ASN A 3 -10.46 -12.27 1.53
C ASN A 3 -9.11 -11.64 1.89
N LEU A 4 -9.15 -10.37 2.31
CA LEU A 4 -8.00 -9.67 2.86
C LEU A 4 -7.58 -10.36 4.17
N PRO A 5 -6.30 -10.75 4.36
CA PRO A 5 -5.88 -11.49 5.54
C PRO A 5 -6.10 -10.68 6.82
N HIS A 6 -6.71 -11.33 7.81
CA HIS A 6 -7.01 -10.75 9.12
C HIS A 6 -5.71 -10.45 9.89
N ILE A 7 -5.60 -9.23 10.41
CA ILE A 7 -4.37 -8.69 11.02
C ILE A 7 -4.32 -9.11 12.50
N SER A 8 -3.23 -9.76 12.92
CA SER A 8 -2.88 -9.92 14.34
C SER A 8 -1.69 -9.02 14.68
N ALA A 9 -1.72 -8.37 15.85
CA ALA A 9 -0.68 -7.45 16.30
C ALA A 9 0.73 -8.09 16.42
N LEU A 10 0.81 -9.42 16.41
CA LEU A 10 2.04 -10.21 16.44
C LEU A 10 2.74 -10.33 15.06
N ASP A 11 2.09 -9.92 13.97
CA ASP A 11 2.61 -10.05 12.61
C ASP A 11 3.52 -8.90 12.17
N ILE A 12 3.68 -7.91 13.05
CA ILE A 12 4.44 -6.67 12.86
C ILE A 12 5.96 -6.95 12.76
N GLU A 13 6.45 -8.08 13.27
CA GLU A 13 7.88 -8.45 13.26
C GLU A 13 8.34 -9.21 12.00
N ASN A 14 7.42 -9.71 11.17
CA ASN A 14 7.79 -10.47 9.98
C ASN A 14 7.91 -9.55 8.76
N VAL A 15 9.11 -9.01 8.54
CA VAL A 15 9.48 -8.08 7.46
C VAL A 15 8.91 -8.49 6.09
N PRO A 16 9.05 -9.75 5.62
CA PRO A 16 8.42 -10.23 4.40
C PRO A 16 6.91 -10.02 4.31
N ARG A 17 6.19 -10.34 5.39
CA ARG A 17 4.72 -10.22 5.44
C ARG A 17 4.28 -8.76 5.41
N ARG A 18 4.99 -7.88 6.13
CA ARG A 18 4.73 -6.44 6.12
C ARG A 18 4.97 -5.82 4.74
N ALA A 19 6.07 -6.19 4.08
CA ALA A 19 6.38 -5.74 2.74
C ALA A 19 5.29 -6.14 1.73
N GLN A 20 4.79 -7.38 1.81
CA GLN A 20 3.66 -7.86 0.99
C GLN A 20 2.38 -7.06 1.27
N LEU A 21 2.05 -6.83 2.54
CA LEU A 21 0.85 -6.05 2.91
C LEU A 21 0.89 -4.64 2.35
N ILE A 22 2.04 -3.96 2.44
CA ILE A 22 2.25 -2.63 1.85
C ILE A 22 2.11 -2.68 0.33
N ALA A 23 2.72 -3.67 -0.33
CA ALA A 23 2.61 -3.85 -1.77
C ALA A 23 1.14 -4.02 -2.22
N TYR A 24 0.36 -4.83 -1.50
CA TYR A 24 -1.07 -4.99 -1.79
C TYR A 24 -1.88 -3.71 -1.58
N HIS A 25 -1.62 -2.96 -0.50
CA HIS A 25 -2.31 -1.69 -0.25
C HIS A 25 -2.01 -0.67 -1.36
N VAL A 26 -0.74 -0.53 -1.74
CA VAL A 26 -0.32 0.36 -2.82
C VAL A 26 -0.93 -0.08 -4.14
N ARG A 27 -0.93 -1.39 -4.45
CA ARG A 27 -1.59 -1.93 -5.64
C ARG A 27 -3.06 -1.57 -5.70
N ALA A 28 -3.83 -1.92 -4.66
CA ALA A 28 -5.26 -1.63 -4.62
C ALA A 28 -5.58 -0.13 -4.80
N ALA A 29 -4.73 0.76 -4.28
CA ALA A 29 -4.92 2.20 -4.40
C ALA A 29 -4.50 2.79 -5.76
N THR A 30 -3.57 2.18 -6.48
CA THR A 30 -2.90 2.80 -7.65
C THR A 30 -3.04 2.03 -8.96
N GLU A 31 -3.43 0.75 -8.92
CA GLU A 31 -3.50 -0.13 -10.09
C GLU A 31 -4.32 0.46 -11.24
N GLY A 32 -5.47 1.08 -10.96
CA GLY A 32 -6.29 1.72 -11.99
C GLY A 32 -5.57 2.85 -12.74
N LEU A 33 -4.78 3.68 -12.03
CA LEU A 33 -4.01 4.77 -12.63
C LEU A 33 -2.82 4.25 -13.43
N ILE A 34 -2.12 3.25 -12.90
CA ILE A 34 -0.97 2.63 -13.57
C ILE A 34 -1.43 1.91 -14.85
N LYS A 35 -2.53 1.16 -14.76
CA LYS A 35 -3.18 0.52 -15.90
C LYS A 35 -3.54 1.51 -16.99
N GLN A 36 -4.15 2.65 -16.62
CA GLN A 36 -4.53 3.68 -17.58
C GLN A 36 -3.32 4.25 -18.33
N GLN A 37 -2.17 4.36 -17.67
CA GLN A 37 -0.98 4.99 -18.24
C GLN A 37 -0.08 4.03 -19.02
N PHE A 38 0.01 2.76 -18.57
CA PHE A 38 1.02 1.82 -19.05
C PHE A 38 0.46 0.49 -19.57
N GLY A 39 -0.85 0.24 -19.45
CA GLY A 39 -1.47 -1.03 -19.81
C GLY A 39 -1.54 -2.03 -18.66
N ASP A 40 -2.23 -3.15 -18.90
CA ASP A 40 -2.43 -4.22 -17.92
C ASP A 40 -1.21 -5.15 -17.81
N GLU A 41 -0.44 -5.25 -18.89
CA GLU A 41 0.61 -6.26 -19.07
C GLU A 41 1.74 -6.11 -18.04
N ILE A 42 1.92 -4.90 -17.49
CA ILE A 42 3.01 -4.59 -16.56
C ILE A 42 2.66 -4.80 -15.08
N LEU A 43 1.38 -4.93 -14.73
CA LEU A 43 0.93 -4.78 -13.35
C LEU A 43 1.53 -5.85 -12.42
N ASP A 44 1.49 -7.11 -12.84
CA ASP A 44 1.98 -8.21 -12.01
C ASP A 44 3.50 -8.16 -11.82
N GLU A 45 4.25 -7.86 -12.89
CA GLU A 45 5.69 -7.69 -12.81
C GLU A 45 6.05 -6.49 -11.91
N LEU A 46 5.40 -5.34 -12.13
CA LEU A 46 5.66 -4.11 -11.39
C LEU A 46 5.45 -4.31 -9.89
N PHE A 47 4.30 -4.86 -9.48
CA PHE A 47 3.99 -5.05 -8.07
C PHE A 47 4.80 -6.19 -7.44
N GLY A 48 5.20 -7.21 -8.22
CA GLY A 48 6.15 -8.22 -7.79
C GLY A 48 7.53 -7.62 -7.48
N LEU A 49 8.05 -6.78 -8.37
CA LEU A 49 9.31 -6.05 -8.17
C LEU A 49 9.22 -5.06 -7.00
N TYR A 50 8.10 -4.36 -6.86
CA TYR A 50 7.85 -3.46 -5.74
C TYR A 50 7.90 -4.19 -4.40
N SER A 51 7.18 -5.31 -4.27
CA SER A 51 7.22 -6.15 -3.07
C SER A 51 8.63 -6.66 -2.77
N LYS A 52 9.38 -7.08 -3.78
CA LYS A 52 10.77 -7.53 -3.61
C LYS A 52 11.67 -6.42 -3.09
N LYS A 53 11.54 -5.20 -3.62
CA LYS A 53 12.31 -4.04 -3.13
C LYS A 53 12.00 -3.70 -1.68
N LEU A 54 10.73 -3.74 -1.27
CA LEU A 54 10.35 -3.53 0.13
C LEU A 54 10.99 -4.56 1.05
N GLN A 55 11.04 -5.84 0.66
CA GLN A 55 11.70 -6.88 1.45
C GLN A 55 13.22 -6.68 1.56
N GLN A 56 13.86 -6.23 0.49
CA GLN A 56 15.30 -5.96 0.45
C GLN A 56 15.70 -4.74 1.27
N GLN A 57 14.81 -3.76 1.42
CA GLN A 57 15.07 -2.51 2.14
C GLN A 57 13.92 -2.18 3.10
N PRO A 58 13.85 -2.86 4.26
CA PRO A 58 12.76 -2.65 5.23
C PRO A 58 12.69 -1.23 5.78
N SER A 59 13.84 -0.54 5.84
CA SER A 59 13.96 0.84 6.28
C SER A 59 13.07 1.83 5.50
N ILE A 60 12.71 1.49 4.26
CA ILE A 60 11.80 2.29 3.42
C ILE A 60 10.46 2.49 4.12
N PHE A 61 9.93 1.48 4.80
CA PHE A 61 8.62 1.57 5.44
C PHE A 61 8.68 1.66 6.97
N GLU A 62 9.83 1.38 7.59
CA GLU A 62 10.03 1.65 9.02
C GLU A 62 10.06 3.15 9.32
N SER A 63 10.54 3.95 8.37
CA SER A 63 10.60 5.41 8.47
C SER A 63 9.31 6.12 8.04
N VAL A 64 8.41 5.43 7.33
CA VAL A 64 7.18 6.01 6.79
C VAL A 64 6.10 6.02 7.88
N LYS A 65 5.90 7.18 8.49
CA LYS A 65 4.69 7.47 9.27
C LYS A 65 3.67 8.18 8.38
N ALA A 66 2.47 7.62 8.27
CA ALA A 66 1.37 8.31 7.61
C ALA A 66 1.02 9.59 8.39
N ILE A 67 0.94 10.71 7.68
CA ILE A 67 0.39 11.95 8.23
C ILE A 67 -1.09 11.96 7.87
N ASN A 68 -1.94 11.83 8.89
CA ASN A 68 -3.39 11.84 8.73
C ASN A 68 -3.93 13.21 9.12
N PHE A 69 -4.48 13.95 8.15
CA PHE A 69 -5.16 15.22 8.42
C PHE A 69 -6.67 14.95 8.63
N LEU A 70 -7.19 15.37 9.77
CA LEU A 70 -8.62 15.38 10.04
C LEU A 70 -9.10 16.84 10.03
N VAL A 71 -10.03 17.15 9.13
CA VAL A 71 -10.61 18.49 9.01
C VAL A 71 -12.12 18.39 9.24
N VAL A 72 -12.62 19.18 10.19
CA VAL A 72 -14.06 19.30 10.48
C VAL A 72 -14.55 20.61 9.89
N LEU A 73 -15.49 20.50 8.95
CA LEU A 73 -16.04 21.65 8.21
C LEU A 73 -17.49 21.89 8.63
N LYS A 74 -17.88 23.18 8.72
CA LYS A 74 -19.27 23.60 8.89
C LYS A 74 -19.65 24.51 7.72
N CYS A 75 -20.79 24.24 7.10
CA CYS A 75 -21.33 25.11 6.07
C CYS A 75 -21.56 26.51 6.65
N LYS A 76 -21.02 27.53 5.97
CA LYS A 76 -21.30 28.92 6.29
C LYS A 76 -22.52 29.34 5.47
N ALA A 77 -23.58 29.78 6.14
CA ALA A 77 -24.70 30.44 5.47
C ALA A 77 -24.22 31.81 4.97
N THR A 78 -24.45 32.08 3.68
CA THR A 78 -24.21 33.38 3.04
C THR A 78 -25.45 34.25 3.18
#